data_AF-J9EBG8-F1
#
_entry.id   AF-J9EBG8-F1
#
_cell.length_a   1.000
_cell.length_b   1.000
_cell.length_c   1.000
_cell.angle_alpha   90.00
_cell.angle_beta   90.00
_cell.angle_gamma   90.00
#
_symmetry.space_group_name_H-M   'P 1'
#
loop_
_entity.id
_entity.type
_entity.pdbx_description
1 polymer ?
#
loop_
_entity_poly.entity_id
_entity_poly.type
_entity_poly.pdbx_seq_one_letter_code
_entity_poly.pdbx_strand_id
1 'polypeptide(L)'
;MQNSMRNLRASGLTPDLLVCRSERPLNKALREKIAAFGMVELQQVIGVHDVSNIYKVPLLLHKQNVLEMIVERLKLTAVNAEGTLILKPNLFQWTHLSNLCDSFHEEVRIALVGKYVQIPDAYASLNKALRHSAIHAKRQLVIS
;
A
#
# COMPACT_ATOMS: atom_id res chain seq x y z
N MET A 1 14.29 0.85 -11.93
CA MET A 1 14.83 0.64 -10.57
C MET A 1 16.34 0.86 -10.49
N GLN A 2 17.16 0.22 -11.33
CA GLN A 2 18.62 0.40 -11.32
C GLN A 2 19.06 1.88 -11.48
N ASN A 3 18.45 2.64 -12.40
CA ASN A 3 18.75 4.07 -12.58
C ASN A 3 18.35 4.91 -11.36
N SER A 4 17.20 4.64 -10.75
CA SER A 4 16.73 5.34 -9.54
C SER A 4 17.71 5.14 -8.37
N MET A 5 18.23 3.93 -8.20
CA MET A 5 19.24 3.61 -7.18
C MET A 5 20.58 4.29 -7.43
N ARG A 6 20.99 4.39 -8.70
CA ARG A 6 22.21 5.10 -9.07
C ARG A 6 22.07 6.60 -8.80
N ASN A 7 20.94 7.19 -9.14
CA ASN A 7 20.67 8.61 -8.92
C ASN A 7 20.59 8.95 -7.42
N LEU A 8 19.89 8.12 -6.63
CA LEU A 8 19.79 8.31 -5.18
C LEU A 8 21.18 8.33 -4.51
N ARG A 9 22.04 7.39 -4.91
CA ARG A 9 23.43 7.31 -4.42
C ARG A 9 24.32 8.42 -4.95
N ALA A 10 24.14 8.86 -6.20
CA ALA A 10 24.84 10.02 -6.74
C ALA A 10 24.53 11.29 -5.93
N SER A 11 23.36 11.37 -5.32
CA SER A 11 22.98 12.42 -4.36
C SER A 11 23.49 12.19 -2.93
N GLY A 12 24.26 11.12 -2.68
CA GLY A 12 24.81 10.80 -1.34
C GLY A 12 23.82 10.10 -0.40
N LEU A 13 22.68 9.62 -0.90
CA LEU A 13 21.66 8.97 -0.09
C LEU A 13 21.70 7.44 -0.24
N THR A 14 21.53 6.74 0.87
CA THR A 14 21.45 5.27 0.94
C THR A 14 20.06 4.88 1.43
N PRO A 15 19.32 4.04 0.70
CA PRO A 15 17.96 3.66 1.10
C PRO A 15 17.98 2.59 2.19
N ASP A 16 17.12 2.75 3.20
CA ASP A 16 16.89 1.73 4.23
C ASP A 16 15.84 0.69 3.82
N LEU A 17 14.88 1.09 2.98
CA LEU A 17 13.79 0.24 2.48
C LEU A 17 13.59 0.50 0.99
N LEU A 18 13.47 -0.57 0.22
CA LEU A 18 13.22 -0.54 -1.22
C LEU A 18 11.82 -1.06 -1.55
N VAL A 19 10.89 -0.15 -1.78
CA VAL A 19 9.52 -0.49 -2.18
C VAL A 19 9.44 -0.62 -3.70
N CYS A 20 9.19 -1.85 -4.15
CA CYS A 20 9.12 -2.23 -5.55
C CYS A 20 7.66 -2.44 -5.94
N ARG A 21 7.09 -1.54 -6.75
CA ARG A 21 5.77 -1.74 -7.33
C ARG A 21 5.85 -2.69 -8.53
N SER A 22 4.94 -3.66 -8.60
CA SER A 22 4.84 -4.61 -9.72
C SER A 22 3.39 -5.02 -9.97
N GLU A 23 3.09 -5.58 -11.13
CA GLU A 23 1.75 -6.16 -11.38
C GLU A 23 1.58 -7.50 -10.66
N ARG A 24 2.67 -8.30 -10.59
CA ARG A 24 2.69 -9.63 -10.00
C ARG A 24 3.62 -9.69 -8.78
N PRO A 25 3.43 -10.65 -7.86
CA PRO A 25 4.36 -10.88 -6.76
C PRO A 25 5.80 -11.07 -7.26
N LEU A 26 6.76 -10.48 -6.55
CA LEU A 26 8.16 -10.61 -6.90
C LEU A 26 8.69 -11.99 -6.51
N ASN A 27 9.23 -12.70 -7.49
CA ASN A 27 9.92 -13.97 -7.23
C ASN A 27 11.17 -13.74 -6.38
N LYS A 28 11.54 -14.73 -5.57
CA LYS A 28 12.71 -14.65 -4.66
C LYS A 28 14.00 -14.28 -5.41
N ALA A 29 14.28 -14.93 -6.53
CA ALA A 29 15.45 -14.65 -7.35
C ALA A 29 15.51 -13.19 -7.86
N LEU A 30 14.35 -12.58 -8.16
CA LEU A 30 14.29 -11.19 -8.57
C LEU A 30 14.54 -10.26 -7.37
N ARG A 31 13.98 -10.56 -6.20
CA ARG A 31 14.26 -9.82 -4.96
C ARG A 31 15.73 -9.87 -4.58
N GLU A 32 16.39 -11.02 -4.71
CA GLU A 32 17.84 -11.19 -4.46
C GLU A 32 18.68 -10.33 -5.42
N LYS A 33 18.34 -10.32 -6.71
CA LYS A 33 19.01 -9.43 -7.68
C LYS A 33 18.84 -7.96 -7.30
N ILE A 34 17.63 -7.55 -6.93
CA ILE A 34 17.35 -6.17 -6.51
C ILE A 34 18.15 -5.81 -5.26
N ALA A 35 18.20 -6.70 -4.27
CA ALA A 35 18.98 -6.53 -3.05
C ALA A 35 20.48 -6.34 -3.35
N ALA A 36 21.04 -7.20 -4.21
CA ALA A 36 22.45 -7.11 -4.63
C ALA A 36 22.77 -5.80 -5.35
N PHE A 37 21.92 -5.35 -6.29
CA PHE A 37 22.11 -4.06 -6.96
C PHE A 37 21.91 -2.87 -6.03
N GLY A 38 20.97 -3.00 -5.10
CA GLY A 38 20.64 -1.99 -4.10
C GLY A 38 21.65 -1.88 -2.97
N MET A 39 22.52 -2.89 -2.81
CA MET A 39 23.39 -3.05 -1.64
C MET A 39 22.60 -3.00 -0.32
N VAL A 40 21.40 -3.59 -0.34
CA VAL A 40 20.50 -3.70 0.81
C VAL A 40 20.26 -5.17 1.12
N GLU A 41 19.80 -5.45 2.33
CA GLU A 41 19.42 -6.81 2.70
C GLU A 41 18.14 -7.25 1.98
N LEU A 42 17.97 -8.56 1.80
CA LEU A 42 16.80 -9.12 1.12
C LEU A 42 15.48 -8.74 1.83
N GLN A 43 15.51 -8.60 3.16
CA GLN A 43 14.35 -8.21 3.96
C GLN A 43 13.90 -6.77 3.65
N GLN A 44 14.85 -5.89 3.32
CA GLN A 44 14.60 -4.48 2.99
C GLN A 44 13.97 -4.29 1.59
N VAL A 45 13.93 -5.35 0.77
CA VAL A 45 13.28 -5.31 -0.55
C VAL A 45 11.82 -5.72 -0.44
N ILE A 46 10.91 -4.74 -0.50
CA ILE A 46 9.47 -4.91 -0.33
C ILE A 46 8.77 -4.98 -1.69
N GLY A 47 8.02 -6.05 -1.93
CA GLY A 47 7.23 -6.22 -3.15
C GLY A 47 5.79 -5.76 -2.95
N VAL A 48 5.41 -4.65 -3.58
CA VAL A 48 4.03 -4.15 -3.60
C VAL A 48 3.42 -4.47 -4.95
N HIS A 49 2.79 -5.64 -5.04
CA HIS A 49 2.08 -6.03 -6.25
C HIS A 49 0.69 -5.39 -6.29
N ASP A 50 0.10 -5.29 -7.48
CA ASP A 50 -1.27 -4.81 -7.62
C ASP A 50 -2.25 -5.75 -6.87
N VAL A 51 -3.13 -5.14 -6.08
CA VAL A 51 -4.12 -5.82 -5.23
C VAL A 51 -5.53 -5.41 -5.64
N SER A 52 -6.53 -6.25 -5.34
CA SER A 52 -7.93 -6.02 -5.75
C SER A 52 -8.50 -4.70 -5.23
N ASN A 53 -8.13 -4.29 -4.02
CA ASN A 53 -8.57 -3.04 -3.43
C ASN A 53 -7.46 -2.41 -2.57
N ILE A 54 -7.52 -1.08 -2.41
CA ILE A 54 -6.49 -0.30 -1.70
C ILE A 54 -6.35 -0.70 -0.22
N TYR A 55 -7.41 -1.24 0.39
CA TYR A 55 -7.40 -1.64 1.81
C TYR A 55 -6.59 -2.91 2.06
N LYS A 56 -6.19 -3.64 1.00
CA LYS A 56 -5.24 -4.75 1.09
C LYS A 56 -3.78 -4.30 1.18
N VAL A 57 -3.45 -3.06 0.79
CA VAL A 57 -2.06 -2.58 0.80
C VAL A 57 -1.46 -2.61 2.21
N PRO A 58 -2.12 -2.10 3.26
CA PRO A 58 -1.59 -2.21 4.64
C PRO A 58 -1.38 -3.66 5.08
N LEU A 59 -2.27 -4.57 4.70
CA LEU A 59 -2.15 -6.01 5.01
C LEU A 59 -0.95 -6.64 4.29
N LEU A 60 -0.70 -6.25 3.04
CA LEU A 60 0.45 -6.70 2.26
C LEU A 60 1.77 -6.22 2.84
N LEU A 61 1.83 -4.97 3.32
CA LEU A 61 3.02 -4.41 3.97
C LEU A 61 3.27 -5.08 5.33
N HIS A 62 2.20 -5.33 6.10
CA HIS A 62 2.33 -6.04 7.38
C HIS A 62 2.85 -7.47 7.20
N LYS A 63 2.37 -8.21 6.18
CA LYS A 63 2.90 -9.55 5.85
C LYS A 63 4.39 -9.57 5.50
N GLN A 64 4.97 -8.43 5.14
CA GLN A 64 6.39 -8.28 4.82
C GLN A 64 7.20 -7.66 5.96
N ASN A 65 6.62 -7.56 7.17
CA ASN A 65 7.24 -7.03 8.39
C ASN A 65 7.79 -5.59 8.25
N VAL A 66 7.15 -4.78 7.39
CA VAL A 66 7.62 -3.42 7.10
C VAL A 66 7.62 -2.54 8.33
N LEU A 67 6.64 -2.70 9.21
CA LEU A 67 6.53 -1.90 10.43
C LEU A 67 7.70 -2.22 11.37
N GLU A 68 8.00 -3.50 11.56
CA GLU A 68 9.08 -4.00 12.40
C GLU A 68 10.43 -3.45 11.94
N MET A 69 10.68 -3.45 10.62
CA MET A 69 11.90 -2.86 10.05
C MET A 69 12.00 -1.36 10.31
N ILE A 70 10.89 -0.61 10.22
CA ILE A 70 10.87 0.83 10.52
C ILE A 70 11.18 1.06 12.00
N VAL A 71 10.55 0.29 12.89
CA VAL A 71 10.70 0.38 14.35
C VAL A 71 12.13 0.08 14.77
N GLU A 72 12.72 -0.99 14.24
CA GLU A 72 14.11 -1.35 14.49
C GLU A 72 15.07 -0.26 13.97
N ARG A 73 14.86 0.20 12.73
CA ARG A 73 15.75 1.18 12.09
C ARG A 73 15.74 2.53 12.80
N LEU A 74 14.57 2.99 13.22
CA LEU A 74 14.39 4.26 13.95
C LEU A 74 14.64 4.12 15.45
N LYS A 75 14.94 2.91 15.95
CA LYS A 75 15.14 2.61 17.38
C LYS A 75 13.95 3.07 18.23
N LEU A 76 12.74 2.85 17.73
CA LEU A 76 11.51 3.18 18.45
C LEU A 76 11.29 2.13 19.55
N THR A 77 11.95 2.30 20.69
CA THR A 77 11.71 1.50 21.89
C THR A 77 10.37 1.87 22.51
N ALA A 78 9.57 0.86 22.86
CA ALA A 78 8.36 1.08 23.64
C ALA A 78 8.74 1.57 25.05
N VAL A 79 8.41 2.81 25.36
CA VAL A 79 8.71 3.44 26.66
C VAL A 79 7.81 2.86 27.77
N ASN A 80 6.66 2.29 27.40
CA ASN A 80 5.65 1.74 28.30
C ASN A 80 4.73 0.74 27.57
N ALA A 81 3.83 0.08 28.32
CA ALA A 81 2.88 -0.89 27.76
C ALA A 81 1.98 -0.31 26.66
N GLU A 82 1.62 0.98 26.76
CA GLU A 82 0.86 1.71 25.74
C GLU A 82 1.66 1.89 24.44
N GLY A 83 2.96 2.22 24.55
CA GLY A 83 3.88 2.27 23.41
C GLY A 83 4.00 0.91 22.69
N THR A 84 4.01 -0.19 23.43
CA THR A 84 4.02 -1.54 22.85
C THR A 84 2.75 -1.87 22.06
N LEU A 85 1.59 -1.35 22.50
CA LEU A 85 0.32 -1.51 21.76
C LEU A 85 0.30 -0.70 20.45
N ILE A 86 0.92 0.48 20.42
CA ILE A 86 1.06 1.29 19.19
C ILE A 86 1.92 0.55 18.15
N LEU A 87 2.93 -0.19 18.59
CA LEU A 87 3.84 -0.95 17.71
C LEU A 87 3.23 -2.25 17.17
N LYS A 88 2.05 -2.67 17.66
CA LYS A 88 1.30 -3.83 17.16
C LYS A 88 -0.05 -3.38 16.60
N PRO A 89 -0.13 -3.02 15.31
CA PRO A 89 -1.34 -2.47 14.73
C PRO A 89 -2.45 -3.53 14.71
N ASN A 90 -3.64 -3.15 15.21
CA ASN A 90 -4.82 -3.97 15.03
C ASN A 90 -5.31 -3.87 13.57
N LEU A 91 -5.12 -4.94 12.81
CA LEU A 91 -5.51 -5.01 11.40
C LEU A 91 -6.94 -5.53 11.17
N PHE A 92 -7.73 -5.72 12.23
CA PHE A 92 -9.08 -6.25 12.12
C PHE A 92 -9.96 -5.40 11.19
N GLN A 93 -9.95 -4.08 11.36
CA GLN A 93 -10.75 -3.17 10.54
C GLN A 93 -10.32 -3.19 9.06
N TRP A 94 -9.01 -3.19 8.79
CA TRP A 94 -8.47 -3.29 7.43
C TRP A 94 -8.84 -4.61 6.77
N THR A 95 -8.70 -5.72 7.50
CA THR A 95 -9.06 -7.05 7.03
C THR A 95 -10.55 -7.12 6.70
N HIS A 96 -11.40 -6.67 7.64
CA HIS A 96 -12.85 -6.65 7.46
C HIS A 96 -13.25 -5.80 6.24
N LEU A 97 -12.75 -4.57 6.14
CA LEU A 97 -13.08 -3.66 5.05
C LEU A 97 -12.58 -4.20 3.70
N SER A 98 -11.37 -4.77 3.66
CA SER A 98 -10.81 -5.35 2.43
C SER A 98 -11.63 -6.53 1.92
N ASN A 99 -12.11 -7.38 2.83
CA ASN A 99 -12.95 -8.53 2.49
C ASN A 99 -14.36 -8.07 2.08
N LEU A 100 -14.91 -7.07 2.77
CA LEU A 100 -16.21 -6.50 2.43
C LEU A 100 -16.18 -5.95 1.00
N CYS A 101 -15.16 -5.19 0.63
CA CYS A 101 -15.00 -4.62 -0.71
C CYS A 101 -15.01 -5.67 -1.83
N ASP A 102 -14.49 -6.87 -1.57
CA ASP A 102 -14.44 -7.94 -2.58
C ASP A 102 -15.68 -8.86 -2.54
N SER A 103 -16.59 -8.66 -1.58
CA SER A 103 -17.71 -9.60 -1.32
C SER A 103 -18.97 -9.31 -2.13
N PHE A 104 -19.20 -8.05 -2.53
CA PHE A 104 -20.42 -7.62 -3.21
C PHE A 104 -20.18 -7.37 -4.69
N HIS A 105 -21.19 -7.69 -5.50
CA HIS A 105 -21.12 -7.62 -6.97
C HIS A 105 -22.29 -6.83 -7.58
N GLU A 106 -23.26 -6.42 -6.76
CA GLU A 106 -24.43 -5.68 -7.22
C GLU A 106 -24.03 -4.24 -7.50
N GLU A 107 -24.15 -3.81 -8.75
CA GLU A 107 -23.69 -2.48 -9.18
C GLU A 107 -24.66 -1.37 -8.76
N VAL A 108 -24.10 -0.19 -8.51
CA VAL A 108 -24.83 1.08 -8.43
C VAL A 108 -24.16 2.07 -9.38
N ARG A 109 -24.95 2.63 -10.31
CA ARG A 109 -24.47 3.61 -11.27
C ARG A 109 -24.81 5.02 -10.80
N ILE A 110 -23.81 5.89 -10.72
CA ILE A 110 -23.97 7.30 -10.36
C ILE A 110 -23.36 8.15 -11.46
N ALA A 111 -24.18 9.03 -12.05
CA ALA A 111 -23.71 9.98 -13.05
C ALA A 111 -23.02 11.17 -12.39
N LEU A 112 -21.76 11.45 -12.76
CA LEU A 112 -21.02 12.61 -12.25
C LEU A 112 -21.00 13.72 -13.29
N VAL A 113 -21.86 14.72 -13.11
CA VAL A 113 -21.90 15.90 -13.98
C VAL A 113 -20.89 16.92 -13.47
N GLY A 114 -19.81 17.14 -14.24
CA GLY A 114 -18.71 18.01 -13.87
C GLY A 114 -18.04 18.70 -15.06
N LYS A 115 -17.17 19.68 -14.78
CA LYS A 115 -16.45 20.44 -15.82
C LYS A 115 -15.25 19.67 -16.38
N TYR A 116 -14.61 18.85 -15.54
CA TYR A 116 -13.36 18.13 -15.86
C TYR A 116 -13.50 16.62 -15.65
N VAL A 117 -14.59 16.02 -16.16
CA VAL A 117 -14.88 14.58 -15.97
C VAL A 117 -13.80 13.68 -16.58
N GLN A 118 -13.12 14.16 -17.62
CA GLN A 118 -12.00 13.48 -18.30
C GLN A 118 -10.72 13.42 -17.44
N ILE A 119 -10.66 14.15 -16.32
CA ILE A 119 -9.52 14.15 -15.40
C ILE A 119 -9.98 13.47 -14.10
N PRO A 120 -9.68 12.17 -13.90
CA PRO A 120 -10.13 11.43 -12.72
C PRO A 120 -9.70 12.10 -11.39
N ASP A 121 -8.55 12.75 -11.39
CA ASP A 121 -7.98 13.41 -10.23
C ASP A 121 -8.72 14.69 -9.82
N ALA A 122 -9.42 15.35 -10.76
CA ALA A 122 -10.20 16.56 -10.49
C ALA A 122 -11.32 16.30 -9.47
N TYR A 123 -11.78 15.04 -9.38
CA TYR A 123 -12.83 14.60 -8.46
C TYR A 123 -12.35 13.48 -7.53
N ALA A 124 -11.03 13.37 -7.28
CA ALA A 124 -10.45 12.28 -6.50
C ALA A 124 -11.12 12.08 -5.13
N SER A 125 -11.33 13.17 -4.38
CA SER A 125 -11.95 13.12 -3.05
C SER A 125 -13.43 12.71 -3.12
N LEU A 126 -14.17 13.20 -4.11
CA LEU A 126 -15.57 12.85 -4.33
C LEU A 126 -15.70 11.37 -4.69
N ASN A 127 -14.87 10.89 -5.62
CA ASN A 127 -14.83 9.49 -6.03
C ASN A 127 -14.52 8.57 -4.83
N LYS A 128 -13.60 8.98 -3.94
CA LYS A 128 -13.29 8.24 -2.70
C LYS A 128 -14.48 8.22 -1.73
N ALA A 129 -15.15 9.35 -1.52
CA ALA A 129 -16.32 9.43 -0.66
C ALA A 129 -17.47 8.53 -1.16
N LEU A 130 -17.79 8.62 -2.46
CA LEU A 130 -18.81 7.77 -3.09
C LEU A 130 -18.45 6.28 -2.98
N ARG A 131 -17.17 5.92 -3.17
CA ARG A 131 -16.72 4.53 -2.98
C ARG A 131 -16.96 4.05 -1.54
N HIS A 132 -16.62 4.85 -0.53
CA HIS A 132 -16.88 4.49 0.87
C HIS A 132 -18.38 4.31 1.15
N SER A 133 -19.23 5.21 0.65
CA SER A 133 -20.69 5.08 0.77
C SER A 133 -21.22 3.83 0.07
N ALA A 134 -20.71 3.52 -1.13
CA ALA A 134 -21.11 2.33 -1.88
C ALA A 134 -20.68 1.04 -1.17
N ILE A 135 -19.47 0.99 -0.60
CA ILE A 135 -19.00 -0.12 0.23
C ILE A 135 -19.94 -0.34 1.43
N HIS A 136 -20.35 0.74 2.10
CA HIS A 136 -21.29 0.67 3.23
C HIS A 136 -22.66 0.11 2.79
N ALA A 137 -23.15 0.51 1.62
CA ALA A 137 -24.37 -0.01 1.01
C ALA A 137 -24.20 -1.41 0.38
N LYS A 138 -23.01 -2.00 0.42
CA LYS A 138 -22.64 -3.27 -0.23
C LYS A 138 -22.91 -3.27 -1.73
N ARG A 139 -22.55 -2.17 -2.40
CA ARG A 139 -22.72 -1.98 -3.85
C ARG A 139 -21.39 -1.68 -4.54
N GLN A 140 -21.22 -2.19 -5.75
CA GLN A 140 -20.11 -1.86 -6.62
C GLN A 140 -20.37 -0.54 -7.35
N LEU A 141 -19.60 0.49 -7.03
CA LEU A 141 -19.78 1.82 -7.62
C LEU A 141 -19.29 1.85 -9.07
N VAL A 142 -20.17 2.26 -9.98
CA VAL A 142 -19.85 2.63 -11.35
C VAL A 142 -20.15 4.12 -11.53
N ILE A 143 -19.11 4.91 -11.81
CA ILE A 143 -19.26 6.34 -12.09
C ILE A 143 -19.33 6.51 -13.62
N SER A 144 -20.38 7.17 -14.10
CA SER A 144 -20.61 7.47 -15.52
C SER A 144 -20.62 8.96 -15.80
#